data_AF-A0A9D2RTZ2-F1
#
_entry.id   AF-A0A9D2RTZ2-F1
#
_cell.length_a   1.000
_cell.length_b   1.000
_cell.length_c   1.000
_cell.angle_alpha   90.00
_cell.angle_beta   90.00
_cell.angle_gamma   90.00
#
_symmetry.space_group_name_H-M   'P 1'
#
loop_
_entity.id
_entity.type
_entity.pdbx_description
1 polymer ?
#
loop_
_entity_poly.entity_id
_entity_poly.type
_entity_poly.pdbx_seq_one_letter_code
_entity_poly.pdbx_strand_id
1 'polypeptide(L)'
;MENAVLLKSLKMKCRMALTQIGLTQKPRRSDVLDELTEVMQQIKNAEARFNMENDSDLVEANIYDMKALQARMRHLIERARKENITGSVLYSIDFEKD
;
A
#
# COMPACT_ATOMS: atom_id res chain seq x y z
N MET A 1 -28.54 31.24 20.55
CA MET A 1 -27.27 31.03 19.81
C MET A 1 -26.40 29.90 20.43
N GLU A 2 -26.91 29.14 21.40
CA GLU A 2 -26.15 28.10 22.14
C GLU A 2 -26.09 26.71 21.49
N ASN A 3 -26.98 26.39 20.55
CA ASN A 3 -27.05 25.03 19.97
C ASN A 3 -25.87 24.70 19.03
N ALA A 4 -25.22 25.71 18.43
CA ALA A 4 -24.09 25.48 17.53
C ALA A 4 -22.77 25.17 18.26
N VAL A 5 -22.63 25.61 19.52
CA VAL A 5 -21.42 25.37 20.34
C VAL A 5 -21.45 23.95 20.92
N LEU A 6 -22.62 23.47 21.32
CA LEU A 6 -22.81 22.09 21.79
C LEU A 6 -22.55 21.06 20.67
N LEU A 7 -22.99 21.34 19.44
CA LEU A 7 -22.71 20.47 18.27
C LEU A 7 -21.22 20.41 17.91
N LYS A 8 -20.48 21.51 18.07
CA LYS A 8 -19.01 21.53 17.86
C LYS A 8 -18.28 20.74 18.96
N SER A 9 -18.73 20.85 20.21
CA SER A 9 -18.21 20.07 21.35
C SER A 9 -18.48 18.56 21.20
N LEU A 10 -19.66 18.17 20.72
CA LEU A 10 -20.02 16.76 20.48
C LEU A 10 -19.23 16.15 19.32
N LYS A 11 -19.03 16.90 18.22
CA LYS A 11 -18.19 16.47 17.08
C LYS A 11 -16.69 16.37 17.43
N MET A 12 -16.23 17.09 18.46
CA MET A 12 -14.84 17.00 18.93
C MET A 12 -14.62 15.76 19.81
N LYS A 13 -15.58 15.41 20.67
CA LYS A 13 -15.49 14.24 21.56
C LYS A 13 -15.56 12.90 20.81
N CYS A 14 -16.25 12.83 19.67
CA CYS A 14 -16.23 11.62 18.81
C CYS A 14 -14.90 11.36 18.09
N ARG A 15 -13.92 12.28 18.13
CA ARG A 15 -12.64 12.09 17.44
C ARG A 15 -11.57 11.40 18.28
N MET A 16 -11.75 11.30 19.61
CA MET A 16 -10.70 10.81 20.52
C MET A 16 -11.12 9.64 21.40
N ALA A 17 -12.29 9.03 21.17
CA ALA A 17 -12.79 7.92 21.98
C ALA A 17 -12.64 6.53 21.33
N LEU A 18 -12.01 6.40 20.15
CA LEU A 18 -11.95 5.12 19.40
C LEU A 18 -10.55 4.52 19.21
N THR A 19 -9.52 4.96 19.94
CA THR A 19 -8.19 4.33 19.82
C THR A 19 -7.54 4.02 21.17
N GLN A 20 -8.34 3.99 22.24
CA GLN A 20 -7.94 3.42 23.52
C GLN A 20 -8.66 2.08 23.67
N ILE A 21 -7.90 0.98 23.61
CA ILE A 21 -8.26 -0.40 23.96
C ILE A 21 -8.92 -1.24 22.85
N GLY A 22 -8.18 -2.27 22.42
CA GLY A 22 -8.73 -3.60 22.14
C GLY A 22 -9.07 -3.93 20.69
N LEU A 23 -8.25 -4.80 20.09
CA LEU A 23 -8.72 -5.92 19.26
C LEU A 23 -9.82 -5.59 18.25
N THR A 24 -9.53 -4.77 17.25
CA THR A 24 -10.31 -4.81 16.01
C THR A 24 -9.42 -5.37 14.92
N GLN A 25 -9.42 -6.70 14.79
CA GLN A 25 -9.10 -7.35 13.52
C GLN A 25 -10.08 -6.78 12.48
N LYS A 26 -9.69 -5.67 11.84
CA LYS A 26 -10.38 -5.19 10.64
C LYS A 26 -10.27 -6.31 9.60
N PRO A 27 -11.34 -6.59 8.85
CA PRO A 27 -11.44 -7.81 8.05
C PRO A 27 -10.28 -7.89 7.05
N ARG A 28 -9.72 -9.09 6.90
CA ARG A 28 -8.54 -9.53 6.12
C ARG A 28 -8.50 -9.17 4.61
N ARG A 29 -9.21 -8.12 4.18
CA ARG A 29 -9.31 -7.65 2.78
C ARG A 29 -8.39 -6.45 2.45
N SER A 30 -7.85 -5.73 3.44
CA SER A 30 -6.98 -4.56 3.20
C SER A 30 -5.50 -4.91 3.06
N ASP A 31 -5.03 -5.96 3.74
CA ASP A 31 -3.59 -6.26 3.84
C ASP A 31 -2.93 -6.48 2.47
N VAL A 32 -3.62 -7.17 1.55
CA VAL A 32 -3.06 -7.45 0.20
C VAL A 32 -2.94 -6.19 -0.66
N LEU A 33 -3.93 -5.29 -0.60
CA LEU A 33 -3.90 -4.05 -1.37
C LEU A 33 -2.94 -3.03 -0.77
N ASP A 34 -2.85 -2.98 0.57
CA ASP A 34 -1.90 -2.13 1.28
C ASP A 34 -0.47 -2.61 0.99
N GLU A 35 -0.22 -3.91 1.07
CA GLU A 35 1.08 -4.52 0.73
C GLU A 35 1.43 -4.30 -0.76
N LEU A 36 0.46 -4.43 -1.67
CA LEU A 36 0.66 -4.16 -3.09
C LEU A 36 1.04 -2.70 -3.34
N THR A 37 0.35 -1.76 -2.67
CA THR A 37 0.63 -0.33 -2.76
C THR A 37 2.04 -0.02 -2.26
N GLU A 38 2.44 -0.63 -1.14
CA GLU A 38 3.79 -0.49 -0.60
C GLU A 38 4.85 -1.02 -1.57
N VAL A 39 4.65 -2.23 -2.12
CA VAL A 39 5.57 -2.82 -3.10
C VAL A 39 5.69 -1.95 -4.35
N MET A 40 4.59 -1.37 -4.85
CA MET A 40 4.65 -0.43 -5.97
C MET A 40 5.48 0.83 -5.64
N GLN A 41 5.38 1.35 -4.41
CA GLN A 41 6.21 2.47 -3.99
C GLN A 41 7.69 2.07 -3.88
N GLN A 42 7.97 0.86 -3.40
CA GLN A 42 9.32 0.31 -3.32
C GLN A 42 9.94 0.15 -4.72
N ILE A 43 9.16 -0.31 -5.72
CA ILE A 43 9.60 -0.40 -7.12
C ILE A 43 9.99 0.97 -7.66
N LYS A 44 9.12 1.98 -7.50
CA LYS A 44 9.43 3.36 -7.93
C LYS A 44 10.70 3.91 -7.28
N ASN A 45 10.90 3.62 -6.00
CA ASN A 45 12.10 4.04 -5.27
C ASN A 45 13.34 3.30 -5.78
N ALA A 46 13.24 2.00 -6.08
CA ALA A 46 14.34 1.20 -6.62
C ALA A 46 14.75 1.68 -8.03
N GLU A 47 13.78 1.98 -8.89
CA GLU A 47 13.99 2.60 -10.20
C GLU A 47 14.71 3.94 -10.09
N ALA A 48 14.28 4.80 -9.15
CA ALA A 48 14.94 6.08 -8.90
C ALA A 48 16.40 5.88 -8.46
N ARG A 49 16.68 4.91 -7.58
CA ARG A 49 18.06 4.56 -7.18
C ARG A 49 18.86 4.05 -8.37
N PHE A 50 18.28 3.19 -9.20
CA PHE A 50 18.95 2.60 -10.36
C PHE A 50 19.45 3.67 -11.31
N ASN A 51 18.62 4.69 -11.55
CA ASN A 51 18.96 5.82 -12.41
C ASN A 51 20.05 6.75 -11.84
N MET A 52 20.30 6.72 -10.53
CA MET A 52 21.30 7.56 -9.85
C MET A 52 22.59 6.81 -9.53
N GLU A 53 22.54 5.48 -9.51
CA GLU A 53 23.66 4.63 -9.12
C GLU A 53 24.64 4.45 -10.29
N ASN A 54 25.93 4.56 -9.99
CA ASN A 54 27.00 4.43 -10.99
C ASN A 54 28.02 3.36 -10.62
N ASP A 55 28.04 2.91 -9.37
CA ASP A 55 28.87 1.79 -8.95
C ASP A 55 28.31 0.48 -9.52
N SER A 56 29.16 -0.29 -10.20
CA SER A 56 28.73 -1.50 -10.92
C SER A 56 28.11 -2.55 -10.00
N ASP A 57 28.67 -2.73 -8.80
CA ASP A 57 28.19 -3.74 -7.86
C ASP A 57 26.84 -3.31 -7.26
N LEU A 58 26.67 -2.01 -7.01
CA LEU A 58 25.41 -1.45 -6.50
C LEU A 58 24.31 -1.42 -7.57
N VAL A 59 24.66 -1.15 -8.83
CA VAL A 59 23.73 -1.27 -9.98
C VAL A 59 23.23 -2.70 -10.10
N GLU A 60 24.15 -3.69 -10.06
CA GLU A 60 23.78 -5.10 -10.13
C GLU A 60 22.89 -5.53 -8.96
N ALA A 61 23.24 -5.13 -7.74
CA ALA A 61 22.40 -5.38 -6.56
C ALA A 61 20.98 -4.82 -6.73
N ASN A 62 20.86 -3.59 -7.24
CA ASN A 62 19.56 -2.97 -7.47
C ASN A 62 18.73 -3.68 -8.55
N ILE A 63 19.37 -4.24 -9.60
CA ILE A 63 18.67 -5.06 -10.60
C ILE A 63 18.02 -6.29 -9.94
N TYR A 64 18.74 -6.97 -9.04
CA TYR A 64 18.18 -8.12 -8.32
C TYR A 64 17.04 -7.71 -7.37
N ASP A 65 17.19 -6.59 -6.68
CA ASP A 65 16.14 -6.04 -5.81
C ASP A 65 14.87 -5.70 -6.61
N MET A 66 15.01 -5.04 -7.76
CA MET A 66 13.89 -4.72 -8.65
C MET A 66 13.17 -6.00 -9.12
N LYS A 67 13.91 -7.03 -9.54
CA LYS A 67 13.34 -8.33 -9.93
C LYS A 67 12.59 -9.00 -8.79
N ALA A 68 13.12 -8.93 -7.56
CA ALA A 68 12.47 -9.48 -6.38
C ALA A 68 11.15 -8.74 -6.06
N LEU A 69 11.15 -7.40 -6.13
CA LEU A 69 9.96 -6.57 -5.94
C LEU A 69 8.89 -6.84 -6.99
N GLN A 70 9.28 -6.98 -8.26
CA GLN A 70 8.35 -7.36 -9.33
C GLN A 70 7.75 -8.77 -9.12
N ALA A 71 8.56 -9.74 -8.68
CA ALA A 71 8.06 -11.07 -8.35
C ALA A 71 7.05 -11.02 -7.19
N ARG A 72 7.33 -10.23 -6.15
CA ARG A 72 6.40 -10.00 -5.03
C ARG A 72 5.11 -9.34 -5.50
N MET A 73 5.20 -8.33 -6.36
CA MET A 73 4.02 -7.67 -6.95
C MET A 73 3.14 -8.69 -7.70
N ARG A 74 3.73 -9.52 -8.58
CA ARG A 74 3.00 -10.57 -9.30
C ARG A 74 2.31 -11.55 -8.35
N HIS A 75 2.99 -11.98 -7.29
CA HIS A 75 2.41 -12.86 -6.27
C HIS A 75 1.20 -12.21 -5.57
N LEU A 76 1.31 -10.94 -5.17
CA LEU A 76 0.24 -10.21 -4.48
C LEU A 76 -0.98 -10.00 -5.37
N ILE A 77 -0.77 -9.71 -6.66
CA ILE A 77 -1.84 -9.63 -7.65
C ILE A 77 -2.57 -10.97 -7.76
N GLU A 78 -1.84 -12.07 -7.88
CA GLU A 78 -2.43 -13.40 -7.98
C GLU A 78 -3.18 -13.79 -6.70
N ARG A 79 -2.65 -13.41 -5.54
CA ARG A 79 -3.32 -13.58 -4.24
C ARG A 79 -4.62 -12.78 -4.18
N ALA A 80 -4.59 -11.50 -4.58
CA ALA A 80 -5.78 -10.66 -4.63
C ALA A 80 -6.86 -11.21 -5.57
N ARG A 81 -6.45 -11.76 -6.74
CA ARG A 81 -7.36 -12.45 -7.68
C ARG A 81 -8.02 -13.67 -7.04
N LYS A 82 -7.25 -14.55 -6.40
CA LYS A 82 -7.77 -15.74 -5.70
C LYS A 82 -8.74 -15.38 -4.58
N GLU A 83 -8.47 -14.29 -3.88
CA GLU A 83 -9.31 -13.78 -2.79
C GLU A 83 -10.49 -12.91 -3.27
N ASN A 84 -10.66 -12.74 -4.59
CA ASN A 84 -11.67 -11.88 -5.21
C ASN A 84 -11.65 -10.45 -4.66
N ILE A 85 -10.46 -9.94 -4.34
CA ILE A 85 -10.25 -8.57 -3.88
C ILE A 85 -10.23 -7.66 -5.10
N THR A 86 -11.17 -6.74 -5.17
CA THR A 86 -11.24 -5.70 -6.20
C THR A 86 -10.80 -4.37 -5.59
N GLY A 87 -9.92 -3.65 -6.27
CA GLY A 87 -9.41 -2.36 -5.82
C GLY A 87 -8.90 -1.54 -6.99
N SER A 88 -9.03 -0.22 -6.90
CA SER A 88 -8.60 0.74 -7.95
C SER A 88 -7.17 0.47 -8.43
N VAL A 89 -6.28 0.12 -7.50
CA VAL A 89 -4.87 -0.20 -7.75
C VAL A 89 -4.67 -1.34 -8.75
N LEU A 90 -5.55 -2.35 -8.75
CA LEU A 90 -5.45 -3.49 -9.67
C LEU A 90 -5.90 -3.14 -11.11
N TYR A 91 -6.72 -2.11 -11.28
CA TYR A 91 -7.19 -1.64 -12.59
C TYR A 91 -6.18 -0.72 -13.29
N SER A 92 -5.21 -0.17 -12.56
CA SER A 92 -4.14 0.69 -13.12
C SER A 92 -2.91 -0.08 -13.59
N ILE A 93 -2.85 -1.39 -13.32
CA ILE A 93 -1.73 -2.24 -13.75
C ILE A 93 -2.12 -2.83 -15.10
N ASP A 94 -1.67 -2.20 -16.18
CA ASP A 94 -1.77 -2.76 -17.52
C ASP A 94 -0.94 -4.06 -17.56
N PHE A 95 -1.61 -5.20 -17.69
CA PHE A 95 -0.96 -6.48 -17.89
C PHE A 95 -0.47 -6.51 -19.34
N GLU A 96 0.73 -5.97 -19.59
CA GLU A 96 1.48 -6.41 -20.77
C GLU A 96 1.70 -7.92 -20.62
N LYS A 97 1.00 -8.64 -21.48
CA LYS A 97 1.00 -10.08 -21.55
C LYS A 97 2.25 -10.47 -22.34
N ASP A 98 3.34 -10.73 -21.62
CA ASP A 98 4.52 -11.41 -22.17
C ASP A 98 4.12 -12.74 -22.86
#